data_AF-A0A7S1INB8-F1
#
_entry.id   AF-A0A7S1INB8-F1
#
_cell.length_a   1.000
_cell.length_b   1.000
_cell.length_c   1.000
_cell.angle_alpha   90.00
_cell.angle_beta   90.00
_cell.angle_gamma   90.00
#
_symmetry.space_group_name_H-M   'P 1'
#
loop_
_entity.id
_entity.type
_entity.pdbx_description
1 polymer ?
#
loop_
_entity_poly.entity_id
_entity_poly.type
_entity_poly.pdbx_seq_one_letter_code
_entity_poly.pdbx_strand_id
1 'polypeptide(L)'
;YERMWKAWWRDRQLLYIDFYCRHLTFGDIGCSLSHLKLWEEAYVAGLEVLVVFEDDARPTYEALPYLFKQIEALESQSVAWDLVYGHSTKYDQAPETPVEGTELVRASHRKLTDFYLLSRQGITKLVESGFRECVFPIDDFLPALFTHARHPRGDVMGLACVQSVREAGGGLAA
;
A
#
# COMPACT_ATOMS: atom_id res chain seq x y z
N TYR A 1 -23.19 -16.83 -1.66
CA TYR A 1 -22.43 -15.77 -0.96
C TYR A 1 -21.71 -16.28 0.29
N GLU A 2 -22.35 -16.96 1.26
CA GLU A 2 -21.65 -17.43 2.48
C GLU A 2 -20.58 -18.52 2.28
N ARG A 3 -20.65 -19.33 1.21
CA ARG A 3 -19.66 -20.41 0.97
C ARG A 3 -18.33 -19.92 0.38
N MET A 4 -18.29 -18.76 -0.29
CA MET A 4 -17.05 -18.22 -0.89
C MET A 4 -16.08 -17.71 0.18
N TRP A 5 -16.59 -17.04 1.22
CA TRP A 5 -15.77 -16.47 2.30
C TRP A 5 -15.07 -17.53 3.15
N LYS A 6 -15.68 -18.71 3.32
CA LYS A 6 -15.12 -19.79 4.15
C LYS A 6 -14.04 -20.63 3.45
N ALA A 7 -13.96 -20.60 2.13
CA ALA A 7 -12.88 -21.22 1.37
C ALA A 7 -11.64 -20.30 1.27
N TRP A 8 -11.87 -18.98 1.32
CA TRP A 8 -10.87 -17.93 1.09
C TRP A 8 -9.71 -17.89 2.09
N TRP A 9 -9.90 -18.40 3.32
CA TRP A 9 -8.86 -18.33 4.35
C TRP A 9 -7.80 -19.43 4.26
N ARG A 10 -8.15 -20.62 3.75
CA ARG A 10 -7.29 -21.82 3.83
C ARG A 10 -6.43 -21.99 2.58
N ASP A 11 -6.95 -21.57 1.43
CA ASP A 11 -6.30 -21.73 0.13
C ASP A 11 -5.78 -20.40 -0.43
N ARG A 12 -5.57 -19.41 0.46
CA ARG A 12 -5.24 -18.02 0.11
C ARG A 12 -3.97 -17.88 -0.75
N GLN A 13 -3.05 -18.86 -0.69
CA GLN A 13 -1.86 -18.97 -1.55
C GLN A 13 -2.05 -19.84 -2.80
N LEU A 14 -2.98 -20.80 -2.81
CA LEU A 14 -3.24 -21.69 -3.96
C LEU A 14 -4.19 -21.05 -4.98
N LEU A 15 -5.24 -20.38 -4.51
CA LEU A 15 -6.16 -19.55 -5.32
C LEU A 15 -5.56 -18.18 -5.67
N TYR A 16 -4.38 -17.92 -5.12
CA TYR A 16 -3.67 -16.66 -5.25
C TYR A 16 -3.36 -16.36 -6.71
N ILE A 17 -2.71 -17.28 -7.43
CA ILE A 17 -2.37 -17.10 -8.85
C ILE A 17 -3.62 -16.83 -9.70
N ASP A 18 -4.72 -17.55 -9.47
CA ASP A 18 -5.98 -17.33 -10.18
C ASP A 18 -6.61 -15.96 -9.88
N PHE A 19 -6.49 -15.47 -8.64
CA PHE A 19 -6.94 -14.13 -8.25
C PHE A 19 -6.15 -13.03 -8.98
N TYR A 20 -4.84 -13.20 -9.20
CA TYR A 20 -4.05 -12.19 -9.92
C TYR A 20 -4.09 -12.31 -11.44
N CYS A 21 -4.43 -13.47 -12.00
CA CYS A 21 -4.61 -13.67 -13.44
C CYS A 21 -5.99 -13.22 -13.92
N ARG A 22 -6.82 -12.62 -13.05
CA ARG A 22 -8.14 -12.11 -13.42
C ARG A 22 -8.03 -10.87 -14.28
N HIS A 23 -9.02 -10.68 -15.14
CA HIS A 23 -9.18 -9.44 -15.88
C HIS A 23 -9.43 -8.25 -14.93
N LEU A 24 -8.90 -7.10 -15.30
CA LEU A 24 -9.14 -5.85 -14.61
C LEU A 24 -10.62 -5.48 -14.72
N THR A 25 -11.26 -5.16 -13.60
CA THR A 25 -12.65 -4.70 -13.60
C THR A 25 -12.71 -3.18 -13.67
N PHE A 26 -13.86 -2.63 -14.09
CA PHE A 26 -14.08 -1.18 -14.01
C PHE A 26 -14.03 -0.67 -12.57
N GLY A 27 -14.38 -1.49 -11.57
CA GLY A 27 -14.25 -1.16 -10.16
C GLY A 27 -12.78 -0.97 -9.76
N ASP A 28 -11.90 -1.88 -10.18
CA ASP A 28 -10.46 -1.76 -9.91
C ASP A 28 -9.87 -0.50 -10.55
N ILE A 29 -10.25 -0.20 -11.80
CA ILE A 29 -9.82 1.01 -12.51
C ILE A 29 -10.30 2.26 -11.77
N GLY A 30 -11.59 2.29 -11.39
CA GLY A 30 -12.19 3.41 -10.67
C GLY A 30 -11.53 3.66 -9.31
N CYS A 31 -11.28 2.60 -8.55
CA CYS A 31 -10.53 2.67 -7.29
C CYS A 31 -9.12 3.25 -7.51
N SER A 32 -8.33 2.67 -8.42
CA SER A 32 -6.97 3.12 -8.68
C SER A 32 -6.89 4.57 -9.17
N LEU A 33 -7.80 4.99 -10.05
CA LEU A 33 -7.86 6.38 -10.53
C LEU A 33 -8.28 7.35 -9.43
N SER A 34 -9.14 6.93 -8.51
CA SER A 34 -9.54 7.75 -7.35
C SER A 34 -8.36 7.97 -6.41
N HIS A 35 -7.57 6.93 -6.13
CA HIS A 35 -6.35 7.05 -5.32
C HIS A 35 -5.31 7.94 -6.00
N LEU A 36 -5.06 7.72 -7.29
CA LEU A 36 -4.15 8.55 -8.08
C LEU A 36 -4.54 10.03 -8.01
N LYS A 37 -5.83 10.33 -8.15
CA LYS A 37 -6.35 11.70 -8.08
C LYS A 37 -6.09 12.34 -6.72
N LEU A 38 -6.30 11.62 -5.62
CA LEU A 38 -5.99 12.09 -4.27
C LEU A 38 -4.51 12.39 -4.09
N TRP A 39 -3.63 11.53 -4.62
CA TRP A 39 -2.18 11.74 -4.54
C TRP A 39 -1.74 12.97 -5.34
N GLU A 40 -2.25 13.14 -6.56
CA GLU A 40 -1.98 14.32 -7.40
C GLU A 40 -2.43 15.62 -6.70
N GLU A 41 -3.61 15.61 -6.08
CA GLU A 41 -4.12 16.77 -5.34
C GLU A 41 -3.28 17.08 -4.10
N ALA A 42 -2.92 16.06 -3.31
CA ALA A 42 -2.04 16.22 -2.15
C ALA A 42 -0.64 16.72 -2.54
N TYR A 43 -0.11 16.24 -3.66
CA TYR A 43 1.18 16.68 -4.19
C TYR A 43 1.18 18.17 -4.53
N VAL A 44 0.18 18.61 -5.30
CA VAL A 44 -0.02 20.01 -5.71
C VAL A 44 -0.28 20.91 -4.49
N ALA A 45 -1.06 20.43 -3.52
CA ALA A 45 -1.34 21.17 -2.29
C ALA A 45 -0.15 21.28 -1.33
N GLY A 46 0.96 20.58 -1.59
CA GLY A 46 2.14 20.64 -0.71
C GLY A 46 1.95 19.92 0.62
N LEU A 47 1.09 18.89 0.68
CA LEU A 47 0.82 18.20 1.96
C LEU A 47 2.05 17.42 2.44
N GLU A 48 2.35 17.56 3.74
CA GLU A 48 3.41 16.79 4.41
C GLU A 48 2.95 15.36 4.74
N VAL A 49 1.67 15.20 5.06
CA VAL A 49 1.04 13.91 5.31
C VAL A 49 -0.34 13.87 4.65
N LEU A 50 -0.60 12.81 3.88
CA LEU A 50 -1.93 12.49 3.36
C LEU A 50 -2.48 11.29 4.13
N VAL A 51 -3.73 11.41 4.57
CA VAL A 51 -4.49 10.30 5.19
C VAL A 51 -5.62 9.94 4.24
N VAL A 52 -5.73 8.66 3.87
CA VAL A 52 -6.74 8.17 2.93
C VAL A 52 -7.65 7.17 3.62
N PHE A 53 -8.96 7.34 3.43
CA PHE A 53 -10.00 6.39 3.81
C PHE A 53 -10.88 6.08 2.60
N GLU A 54 -11.08 4.80 2.31
CA GLU A 54 -12.15 4.34 1.43
C GLU A 54 -13.52 4.46 2.13
N ASP A 55 -14.60 4.43 1.37
CA ASP A 55 -15.98 4.62 1.87
C ASP A 55 -16.46 3.48 2.76
N ASP A 56 -15.83 2.31 2.66
CA ASP A 56 -16.07 1.15 3.51
C ASP A 56 -15.13 1.06 4.73
N ALA A 57 -14.16 1.97 4.86
CA ALA A 57 -13.30 2.05 6.05
C ALA A 57 -14.13 2.38 7.30
N ARG A 58 -13.80 1.73 8.43
CA ARG A 58 -14.49 1.91 9.73
C ARG A 58 -13.48 2.15 10.86
N PRO A 59 -12.74 3.28 10.85
CA PRO A 59 -11.79 3.59 11.92
C PRO A 59 -12.51 3.84 13.24
N THR A 60 -11.86 3.48 14.35
CA THR A 60 -12.30 3.95 15.69
C THR A 60 -11.84 5.39 15.92
N TYR A 61 -12.40 6.06 16.94
CA TYR A 61 -12.02 7.44 17.28
C TYR A 61 -10.53 7.56 17.65
N GLU A 62 -9.92 6.47 18.12
CA GLU A 62 -8.52 6.41 18.55
C GLU A 62 -7.56 6.09 17.40
N ALA A 63 -8.05 5.67 16.23
CA ALA A 63 -7.21 5.16 15.15
C ALA A 63 -6.22 6.21 14.63
N LEU A 64 -6.70 7.44 14.37
CA LEU A 64 -5.83 8.53 13.89
C LEU A 64 -4.87 9.03 14.98
N PRO A 65 -5.32 9.38 16.21
CA PRO A 65 -4.40 9.74 17.29
C PRO A 65 -3.31 8.69 17.54
N TYR A 66 -3.67 7.41 17.47
CA TYR A 66 -2.73 6.31 17.63
C TYR A 66 -1.69 6.29 16.50
N LEU A 67 -2.11 6.37 15.24
CA LEU A 67 -1.18 6.35 14.10
C LEU A 67 -0.26 7.56 14.09
N PHE A 68 -0.76 8.76 14.38
CA PHE A 68 0.11 9.95 14.49
C PHE A 68 1.14 9.81 15.60
N LYS A 69 0.79 9.21 16.75
CA LYS A 69 1.77 8.88 17.79
C LYS A 69 2.86 7.91 17.28
N GLN A 70 2.50 6.96 16.42
CA GLN A 70 3.50 6.08 15.79
C GLN A 70 4.38 6.85 14.78
N ILE A 71 3.81 7.75 13.99
CA ILE A 71 4.57 8.62 13.08
C ILE A 71 5.57 9.49 13.85
N GLU A 72 5.14 10.14 14.94
CA GLU A 72 6.04 10.91 15.82
C GLU A 72 7.18 10.04 16.37
N ALA A 73 6.89 8.80 16.75
CA ALA A 73 7.90 7.84 17.20
C ALA A 73 8.88 7.45 16.10
N LEU A 74 8.44 7.28 14.85
CA LEU A 74 9.34 7.07 13.69
C LEU A 74 10.23 8.30 13.47
N GLU A 75 9.64 9.49 13.46
CA GLU A 75 10.34 10.76 13.20
C GLU A 75 11.38 11.08 14.29
N SER A 76 11.05 10.88 15.56
CA SER A 76 11.99 11.08 16.68
C SER A 76 13.23 10.18 16.59
N GLN A 77 13.12 9.04 15.92
CA GLN A 77 14.18 8.08 15.70
C GLN A 77 14.82 8.22 14.30
N SER A 78 14.40 9.22 13.52
CA SER A 78 14.84 9.42 12.13
C SER A 78 14.63 8.20 11.23
N VAL A 79 13.58 7.42 11.50
CA VAL A 79 13.18 6.29 10.66
C VAL A 79 12.37 6.84 9.49
N ALA A 80 12.90 6.71 8.28
CA ALA A 80 12.19 7.10 7.07
C ALA A 80 10.95 6.23 6.84
N TRP A 81 9.85 6.87 6.43
CA TRP A 81 8.59 6.22 6.08
C TRP A 81 7.95 6.93 4.88
N ASP A 82 7.37 6.14 3.99
CA ASP A 82 6.64 6.64 2.81
C ASP A 82 5.16 6.30 2.90
N LEU A 83 4.85 5.12 3.45
CA LEU A 83 3.51 4.56 3.55
C LEU A 83 3.33 3.90 4.92
N VAL A 84 2.22 4.15 5.59
CA VAL A 84 1.82 3.40 6.78
C VAL A 84 0.39 2.91 6.59
N TYR A 85 0.19 1.60 6.66
CA TYR A 85 -1.15 1.03 6.66
C TYR A 85 -1.83 1.21 8.01
N GLY A 86 -3.00 1.83 8.01
CA GLY A 86 -3.91 1.83 9.17
C GLY A 86 -4.74 0.55 9.23
N HIS A 87 -5.04 -0.03 8.06
CA HIS A 87 -5.65 -1.34 7.93
C HIS A 87 -5.16 -2.01 6.63
N SER A 88 -4.86 -3.30 6.71
CA SER A 88 -4.48 -4.15 5.58
C SER A 88 -4.45 -5.60 6.00
N THR A 89 -4.42 -6.50 5.03
CA THR A 89 -4.28 -7.94 5.23
C THR A 89 -2.92 -8.40 4.74
N LYS A 90 -2.18 -9.11 5.59
CA LYS A 90 -0.93 -9.79 5.20
C LYS A 90 -1.21 -11.01 4.33
N TYR A 91 -0.50 -11.13 3.22
CA TYR A 91 -0.58 -12.27 2.30
C TYR A 91 0.74 -13.06 2.19
N ASP A 92 1.81 -12.58 2.81
CA ASP A 92 3.04 -13.34 3.00
C ASP A 92 2.94 -14.30 4.21
N GLN A 93 3.65 -15.42 4.15
CA GLN A 93 3.85 -16.34 5.28
C GLN A 93 5.07 -15.97 6.12
N ALA A 94 6.03 -15.24 5.55
CA ALA A 94 7.24 -14.82 6.25
C ALA A 94 6.90 -13.89 7.44
N PRO A 95 7.60 -14.01 8.58
CA PRO A 95 7.40 -13.09 9.70
C PRO A 95 7.73 -11.65 9.29
N GLU A 96 7.01 -10.68 9.86
CA GLU A 96 7.31 -9.26 9.65
C GLU A 96 8.24 -8.78 10.75
N THR A 97 9.08 -7.81 10.41
CA THR A 97 10.08 -7.28 11.35
C THR A 97 9.48 -6.08 12.09
N PRO A 98 9.42 -6.10 13.43
CA PRO A 98 9.01 -4.93 14.21
C PRO A 98 9.91 -3.72 13.92
N VAL A 99 9.34 -2.53 14.02
CA VAL A 99 10.09 -1.27 13.95
C VAL A 99 10.36 -0.80 15.38
N GLU A 100 11.63 -0.77 15.77
CA GLU A 100 12.07 -0.44 17.13
C GLU A 100 11.50 0.91 17.60
N GLY A 101 11.10 0.96 18.88
CA GLY A 101 10.49 2.15 19.49
C GLY A 101 9.07 2.48 19.02
N THR A 102 8.44 1.61 18.22
CA THR A 102 7.06 1.73 17.77
C THR A 102 6.29 0.42 17.94
N GLU A 103 4.98 0.48 17.78
CA GLU A 103 4.12 -0.70 17.67
C GLU A 103 3.92 -1.14 16.21
N LEU A 104 4.67 -0.55 15.28
CA LEU A 104 4.59 -0.85 13.84
C LEU A 104 5.49 -2.03 13.47
N VAL A 105 5.19 -2.61 12.30
CA VAL A 105 6.02 -3.63 11.65
C VAL A 105 6.30 -3.19 10.22
N ARG A 106 7.46 -3.61 9.68
CA ARG A 106 7.76 -3.42 8.25
C ARG A 106 6.82 -4.29 7.43
N ALA A 107 5.98 -3.64 6.62
CA ALA A 107 4.93 -4.32 5.87
C ALA A 107 5.50 -5.28 4.82
N SER A 108 5.23 -6.58 4.92
CA SER A 108 5.47 -7.50 3.80
C SER A 108 4.32 -7.43 2.79
N HIS A 109 4.27 -8.35 1.82
CA HIS A 109 3.23 -8.33 0.79
C HIS A 109 1.83 -8.32 1.41
N ARG A 110 1.04 -7.30 1.07
CA ARG A 110 -0.27 -6.99 1.64
C ARG A 110 -1.32 -6.78 0.57
N LYS A 111 -2.58 -6.85 0.98
CA LYS A 111 -3.76 -6.44 0.21
C LYS A 111 -4.69 -5.66 1.13
N LEU A 112 -5.72 -5.07 0.55
CA LEU A 112 -6.72 -4.26 1.23
C LEU A 112 -6.09 -2.92 1.64
N THR A 113 -6.41 -1.88 0.87
CA THR A 113 -5.82 -0.55 0.95
C THR A 113 -6.89 0.50 1.32
N ASP A 114 -7.79 0.15 2.24
CA ASP A 114 -8.93 0.99 2.62
C ASP A 114 -8.54 2.14 3.57
N PHE A 115 -7.44 2.00 4.32
CA PHE A 115 -6.94 3.02 5.23
C PHE A 115 -5.42 3.04 5.31
N TYR A 116 -4.81 4.13 4.88
CA TYR A 116 -3.36 4.34 4.93
C TYR A 116 -2.97 5.81 5.00
N LEU A 117 -1.72 6.04 5.38
CA LEU A 117 -1.07 7.34 5.41
C LEU A 117 0.10 7.36 4.44
N LEU A 118 0.34 8.50 3.80
CA LEU A 118 1.52 8.76 3.00
C LEU A 118 2.28 9.96 3.54
N SER A 119 3.60 9.87 3.59
CA SER A 119 4.46 11.03 3.81
C SER A 119 4.59 11.86 2.53
N ARG A 120 5.14 13.08 2.63
CA ARG A 120 5.49 13.90 1.46
C ARG A 120 6.31 13.15 0.44
N GLN A 121 7.28 12.37 0.90
CA GLN A 121 8.14 11.56 0.04
C GLN A 121 7.35 10.43 -0.63
N GLY A 122 6.48 9.74 0.11
CA GLY A 122 5.59 8.73 -0.44
C GLY A 122 4.66 9.28 -1.53
N ILE A 123 4.01 10.43 -1.27
CA ILE A 123 3.17 11.12 -2.25
C ILE A 123 3.96 11.43 -3.53
N THR A 124 5.16 11.99 -3.38
CA THR A 124 6.03 12.34 -4.50
C THR A 124 6.40 11.11 -5.33
N LYS A 125 6.87 10.04 -4.69
CA LYS A 125 7.20 8.77 -5.34
C LYS A 125 6.02 8.20 -6.12
N LEU A 126 4.81 8.27 -5.56
CA LEU A 126 3.62 7.72 -6.19
C LEU A 126 3.15 8.54 -7.40
N VAL A 127 3.15 9.87 -7.30
CA VAL A 127 2.77 10.74 -8.43
C VAL A 127 3.79 10.66 -9.57
N GLU A 128 5.08 10.62 -9.25
CA GLU A 128 6.17 10.57 -10.23
C GLU A 128 6.44 9.15 -10.77
N SER A 129 5.78 8.13 -10.22
CA SER A 129 5.97 6.73 -10.64
C SER A 129 5.62 6.49 -12.11
N GLY A 130 4.74 7.30 -12.71
CA GLY A 130 4.14 7.00 -14.01
C GLY A 130 2.98 6.00 -13.94
N PHE A 131 2.43 5.74 -12.75
CA PHE A 131 1.28 4.84 -12.53
C PHE A 131 0.08 5.16 -13.43
N ARG A 132 -0.12 6.44 -13.76
CA ARG A 132 -1.14 6.92 -14.69
C ARG A 132 -1.11 6.22 -16.05
N GLU A 133 0.07 5.84 -16.53
CA GLU A 133 0.26 5.20 -17.84
C GLU A 133 0.21 3.67 -17.77
N CYS A 134 0.09 3.09 -16.57
CA CYS A 134 0.14 1.65 -16.36
C CYS A 134 -1.00 1.11 -15.47
N VAL A 135 -2.07 1.87 -15.24
CA VAL A 135 -3.10 1.63 -14.20
C VAL A 135 -3.53 0.16 -14.07
N PHE A 136 -3.39 -0.35 -12.85
CA PHE A 136 -3.80 -1.68 -12.40
C PHE A 136 -4.25 -1.58 -10.92
N PRO A 137 -4.72 -2.65 -10.25
CA PRO A 137 -5.27 -2.53 -8.90
C PRO A 137 -4.26 -1.94 -7.91
N ILE A 138 -4.71 -1.00 -7.08
CA ILE A 138 -3.83 -0.31 -6.12
C ILE A 138 -3.21 -1.26 -5.09
N ASP A 139 -3.98 -2.29 -4.72
CA ASP A 139 -3.57 -3.39 -3.86
C ASP A 139 -2.43 -4.23 -4.44
N ASP A 140 -2.21 -4.18 -5.76
CA ASP A 140 -1.05 -4.80 -6.43
C ASP A 140 0.10 -3.81 -6.57
N PHE A 141 -0.24 -2.55 -6.85
CA PHE A 141 0.74 -1.52 -7.09
C PHE A 141 1.55 -1.19 -5.84
N LEU A 142 0.92 -0.79 -4.72
CA LEU A 142 1.65 -0.34 -3.53
C LEU A 142 2.63 -1.40 -3.00
N PRO A 143 2.23 -2.68 -2.80
CA PRO A 143 3.14 -3.69 -2.30
C PRO A 143 4.27 -4.04 -3.27
N ALA A 144 4.08 -3.82 -4.58
CA ALA A 144 5.15 -3.97 -5.56
C ALA A 144 6.27 -2.93 -5.41
N LEU A 145 6.00 -1.80 -4.74
CA LEU A 145 6.98 -0.75 -4.55
C LEU A 145 7.85 -0.95 -3.29
N PHE A 146 7.51 -1.88 -2.39
CA PHE A 146 8.20 -2.03 -1.10
C PHE A 146 9.67 -2.42 -1.27
N THR A 147 10.57 -1.71 -0.59
CA THR A 147 12.02 -1.92 -0.73
C THR A 147 12.45 -3.31 -0.27
N HIS A 148 11.85 -3.78 0.83
CA HIS A 148 12.26 -4.97 1.59
C HIS A 148 11.43 -6.22 1.28
N ALA A 149 10.37 -6.10 0.49
CA ALA A 149 9.51 -7.22 0.11
C ALA A 149 9.47 -7.39 -1.41
N ARG A 150 9.36 -8.63 -1.87
CA ARG A 150 9.11 -8.94 -3.28
C ARG A 150 7.63 -9.21 -3.50
N HIS A 151 7.06 -8.56 -4.51
CA HIS A 151 5.74 -8.92 -4.99
C HIS A 151 5.82 -10.27 -5.73
N PRO A 152 4.87 -11.18 -5.52
CA PRO A 152 4.88 -12.51 -6.15
C PRO A 152 4.61 -12.48 -7.66
N ARG A 153 4.11 -11.37 -8.19
CA ARG A 153 3.92 -11.17 -9.63
C ARG A 153 5.13 -10.53 -10.30
N GLY A 154 5.94 -11.36 -10.94
CA GLY A 154 7.11 -10.91 -11.72
C GLY A 154 6.74 -9.98 -12.87
N ASP A 155 5.56 -10.14 -13.47
CA ASP A 155 5.05 -9.27 -14.52
C ASP A 155 4.74 -7.85 -14.00
N VAL A 156 4.12 -7.74 -12.81
CA VAL A 156 3.92 -6.44 -12.12
C VAL A 156 5.25 -5.81 -11.78
N MET A 157 6.17 -6.60 -11.24
CA MET A 157 7.50 -6.13 -10.92
C MET A 157 8.22 -5.59 -12.15
N GLY A 158 7.99 -6.13 -13.34
CA GLY A 158 8.58 -5.65 -14.59
C GLY A 158 7.97 -4.36 -15.17
N LEU A 159 6.88 -3.84 -14.61
CA LEU A 159 6.24 -2.63 -15.12
C LEU A 159 7.12 -1.40 -14.89
N ALA A 160 7.20 -0.53 -15.90
CA ALA A 160 8.00 0.69 -15.84
C ALA A 160 7.65 1.57 -14.64
N CYS A 161 6.37 1.65 -14.29
CA CYS A 161 5.90 2.43 -13.15
C CYS A 161 6.23 1.86 -11.77
N VAL A 162 6.56 0.56 -11.70
CA VAL A 162 7.10 -0.07 -10.49
C VAL A 162 8.61 0.10 -10.44
N GLN A 163 9.29 -0.14 -11.57
CA GLN A 163 10.74 0.00 -11.65
C GLN A 163 11.20 1.43 -11.39
N SER A 164 10.48 2.44 -11.91
CA SER A 164 10.81 3.85 -11.71
C SER A 164 10.99 4.21 -10.23
N VAL A 165 10.10 3.72 -9.35
CA VAL A 165 10.15 4.01 -7.92
C VAL A 165 11.24 3.18 -7.22
N ARG A 166 11.39 1.91 -7.60
CA ARG A 166 12.34 0.99 -6.98
C ARG A 166 13.80 1.34 -7.32
N GLU A 167 14.05 1.81 -8.55
CA GLU A 167 15.38 2.17 -9.04
C GLU A 167 15.78 3.59 -8.64
N ALA A 168 14.86 4.56 -8.66
CA ALA A 168 15.18 5.97 -8.43
C ALA A 168 15.41 6.35 -6.95
N GLY A 169 15.04 5.49 -5.99
CA GLY A 169 15.12 5.86 -4.57
C GLY A 169 14.95 4.71 -3.59
N GLY A 170 15.20 3.46 -4.02
CA GLY A 170 15.12 2.27 -3.19
C GLY A 170 13.73 1.65 -3.06
N GLY A 171 12.67 2.32 -3.51
CA GLY A 171 11.26 1.91 -3.37
C GLY A 171 10.50 2.70 -2.29
N LEU A 172 9.33 2.19 -1.88
CA LEU A 172 8.56 2.68 -0.73
C LEU A 172 9.04 2.05 0.57
N ALA A 173 9.34 2.88 1.58
CA ALA A 173 9.48 2.49 2.97
C ALA A 173 8.09 2.32 3.60
N ALA A 174 7.69 1.07 3.80
CA ALA A 174 6.38 0.66 4.33
C ALA A 174 6.49 -0.24 5.57
#